data_AF-A0A2D5HBA0-F1
#
_entry.id   AF-A0A2D5HBA0-F1
#
_cell.length_a   1.000
_cell.length_b   1.000
_cell.length_c   1.000
_cell.angle_alpha   90.00
_cell.angle_beta   90.00
_cell.angle_gamma   90.00
#
_symmetry.space_group_name_H-M   'P 1'
#
loop_
_entity.id
_entity.type
_entity.pdbx_description
1 polymer ?
#
loop_
_entity_poly.entity_id
_entity_poly.type
_entity_poly.pdbx_seq_one_letter_code
_entity_poly.pdbx_strand_id
1 'polypeptide(L)'
;MSGPRILLVVGGGIAAYKACELVRTIRKEGGEVTCVVTEAGTKFVTPMALAALSEKPVYTTLWDLRNEAEMGHIQLSREADLVVVCPATADLMAKMASGIADDLATTMLLATDKPVMAVPAMNVRMWQHAATMRNVQVLREAGVDVMEPDEGTMACGEYGPGRLPDPIAIWQRISWVLGLGPVEVAPLPGSEPEPTPYPGLSQTARLPEPEPQPDPSQWQPQFSEPEPEHGAADDLGLGGLTGSMISRGLKKAKKAITFGHDEAPETQSSPAAEGPAGSLLISKKGSARGAPPTDPDAINHLVSRHGEAGQPEHFDAIPEDGPLKGKHVLITAGPTWEPIDPVRYIANRSSGKQGFAIAAAAARAGARVTLVAGPVHLETPPGVDRIDVESALQMADAVKRSLPADIAVMVAAVADWRTADIAKEKLKKRGSAPPALLLTENPDILATVASRPDRPPLLIGFAAETENVIQHAKEKRKRKGADWIIANDVSGDVMGGDANAVHIVRGDDVISLPEMPKEDVARILVERFTDALV
;
A
#
# COMPACT_ATOMS: atom_id res chain seq x y z
N MET A 1 2.85 -34.81 -8.71
CA MET A 1 1.44 -34.43 -8.91
C MET A 1 1.44 -33.02 -9.46
N SER A 2 0.67 -32.71 -10.50
CA SER A 2 0.52 -31.33 -10.98
C SER A 2 -0.20 -30.54 -9.89
N GLY A 3 0.33 -29.38 -9.50
CA GLY A 3 -0.27 -28.53 -8.48
C GLY A 3 -1.52 -27.80 -8.98
N PRO A 4 -2.20 -27.05 -8.10
CA PRO A 4 -3.47 -26.40 -8.44
C PRO A 4 -3.29 -25.35 -9.54
N ARG A 5 -4.26 -25.26 -10.45
CA ARG A 5 -4.31 -24.25 -11.50
C ARG A 5 -5.15 -23.06 -11.06
N ILE A 6 -4.51 -21.93 -10.84
CA ILE A 6 -5.13 -20.70 -10.37
C ILE A 6 -5.25 -19.71 -11.51
N LEU A 7 -6.43 -19.14 -11.68
CA LEU A 7 -6.67 -18.02 -12.57
C LEU A 7 -6.75 -16.73 -11.76
N LEU A 8 -5.70 -15.90 -11.86
CA LEU A 8 -5.54 -14.69 -11.07
C LEU A 8 -6.03 -13.46 -11.83
N VAL A 9 -7.15 -12.89 -11.41
CA VAL A 9 -7.69 -11.62 -11.90
C VAL A 9 -7.14 -10.48 -11.07
N VAL A 10 -6.41 -9.56 -11.69
CA VAL A 10 -5.74 -8.42 -11.02
C VAL A 10 -6.50 -7.12 -11.28
N GLY A 11 -7.13 -6.59 -10.22
CA GLY A 11 -7.84 -5.31 -10.23
C GLY A 11 -6.92 -4.08 -10.13
N GLY A 12 -7.47 -2.91 -10.42
CA GLY A 12 -6.74 -1.63 -10.40
C GLY A 12 -6.71 -0.94 -9.05
N GLY A 13 -5.77 -1.32 -8.19
CA GLY A 13 -5.53 -0.65 -6.92
C GLY A 13 -4.05 -0.64 -6.55
N ILE A 14 -3.67 0.21 -5.58
CA ILE A 14 -2.26 0.33 -5.15
C ILE A 14 -1.67 -1.02 -4.72
N ALA A 15 -2.48 -1.94 -4.19
CA ALA A 15 -2.04 -3.27 -3.78
C ALA A 15 -1.78 -4.25 -4.93
N ALA A 16 -2.01 -3.87 -6.20
CA ALA A 16 -1.81 -4.76 -7.35
C ALA A 16 -0.36 -5.25 -7.50
N TYR A 17 0.64 -4.52 -6.99
CA TYR A 17 2.02 -5.01 -7.00
C TYR A 17 2.20 -6.28 -6.15
N LYS A 18 1.39 -6.47 -5.09
CA LYS A 18 1.42 -7.69 -4.25
C LYS A 18 0.91 -8.92 -5.00
N ALA A 19 0.17 -8.75 -6.10
CA ALA A 19 -0.21 -9.87 -6.97
C ALA A 19 1.03 -10.57 -7.55
N CYS A 20 2.13 -9.84 -7.81
CA CYS A 20 3.40 -10.44 -8.22
C CYS A 20 3.98 -11.39 -7.17
N GLU A 21 3.90 -11.01 -5.91
CA GLU A 21 4.35 -11.83 -4.80
C GLU A 21 3.47 -13.06 -4.62
N LEU A 22 2.14 -12.89 -4.71
CA LEU A 22 1.19 -14.01 -4.69
C LEU A 22 1.48 -15.03 -5.82
N VAL A 23 1.75 -14.57 -7.05
CA VAL A 23 2.14 -15.45 -8.17
C VAL A 23 3.39 -16.26 -7.81
N ARG A 24 4.41 -15.63 -7.22
CA ARG A 24 5.63 -16.32 -6.79
C ARG A 24 5.36 -17.35 -5.70
N THR A 25 4.53 -17.02 -4.72
CA THR A 25 4.16 -17.93 -3.63
C THR A 25 3.43 -19.15 -4.16
N ILE A 26 2.38 -18.97 -4.97
CA ILE A 26 1.63 -20.09 -5.56
C ILE A 26 2.56 -21.03 -6.35
N ARG A 27 3.46 -20.45 -7.17
CA ARG A 27 4.40 -21.25 -7.97
C ARG A 27 5.44 -21.97 -7.14
N LYS A 28 5.97 -21.33 -6.10
CA LYS A 28 6.92 -21.95 -5.17
C LYS A 28 6.33 -23.20 -4.52
N GLU A 29 5.03 -23.16 -4.22
CA GLU A 29 4.27 -24.27 -3.64
C GLU A 29 3.75 -25.27 -4.70
N GLY A 30 4.22 -25.15 -5.94
CA GLY A 30 3.97 -26.10 -7.02
C GLY A 30 2.69 -25.86 -7.82
N GLY A 31 1.94 -24.78 -7.53
CA GLY A 31 0.76 -24.37 -8.29
C GLY A 31 1.11 -23.66 -9.60
N GLU A 32 0.16 -23.67 -10.53
CA GLU A 32 0.24 -22.94 -11.78
C GLU A 32 -0.63 -21.69 -11.72
N VAL A 33 -0.17 -20.56 -12.27
CA VAL A 33 -0.95 -19.32 -12.28
C VAL A 33 -1.08 -18.77 -13.68
N THR A 34 -2.30 -18.54 -14.14
CA THR A 34 -2.60 -17.76 -15.35
C THR A 34 -3.16 -16.42 -14.92
N CYS A 35 -2.64 -15.30 -15.44
CA CYS A 35 -3.07 -13.98 -15.00
C CYS A 35 -3.96 -13.28 -16.04
N VAL A 36 -5.03 -12.64 -15.55
CA VAL A 36 -5.85 -11.69 -16.28
C VAL A 36 -5.74 -10.35 -15.57
N VAL A 37 -5.33 -9.30 -16.27
CA VAL A 37 -5.11 -7.98 -15.67
C VAL A 37 -6.09 -6.99 -16.27
N THR A 38 -6.89 -6.35 -15.43
CA THR A 38 -7.81 -5.29 -15.84
C THR A 38 -7.05 -4.09 -16.41
N GLU A 39 -7.69 -3.25 -17.24
CA GLU A 39 -7.05 -2.04 -17.76
C GLU A 39 -6.51 -1.16 -16.62
N ALA A 40 -7.29 -0.99 -15.55
CA ALA A 40 -6.85 -0.27 -14.35
C ALA A 40 -5.68 -0.97 -13.63
N GLY A 41 -5.67 -2.30 -13.56
CA GLY A 41 -4.56 -3.09 -13.02
C GLY A 41 -3.24 -2.86 -13.77
N THR A 42 -3.28 -2.71 -15.10
CA THR A 42 -2.07 -2.45 -15.90
C THR A 42 -1.36 -1.14 -15.57
N LYS A 43 -2.05 -0.20 -14.89
CA LYS A 43 -1.45 1.06 -14.43
C LYS A 43 -0.56 0.89 -13.21
N PHE A 44 -0.71 -0.22 -12.47
CA PHE A 44 0.04 -0.52 -11.25
C PHE A 44 1.04 -1.66 -11.45
N VAL A 45 0.68 -2.69 -12.22
CA VAL A 45 1.55 -3.83 -12.52
C VAL A 45 1.55 -4.11 -14.02
N THR A 46 2.73 -4.32 -14.59
CA THR A 46 2.84 -4.58 -16.03
C THR A 46 2.49 -6.04 -16.36
N PRO A 47 1.80 -6.30 -17.49
CA PRO A 47 1.58 -7.67 -17.96
C PRO A 47 2.89 -8.46 -18.14
N MET A 48 3.98 -7.78 -18.52
CA MET A 48 5.31 -8.38 -18.64
C MET A 48 5.83 -8.92 -17.30
N ALA A 49 5.69 -8.17 -16.21
CA ALA A 49 6.12 -8.63 -14.89
C ALA A 49 5.35 -9.88 -14.47
N LEU A 50 4.03 -9.88 -14.66
CA LEU A 50 3.20 -11.04 -14.34
C LEU A 50 3.52 -12.23 -15.23
N ALA A 51 3.78 -12.04 -16.53
CA ALA A 51 4.15 -13.11 -17.46
C ALA A 51 5.50 -13.75 -17.10
N ALA A 52 6.48 -12.93 -16.73
CA ALA A 52 7.80 -13.41 -16.31
C ALA A 52 7.72 -14.23 -15.00
N LEU A 53 6.86 -13.82 -14.07
CA LEU A 53 6.68 -14.52 -12.79
C LEU A 53 5.81 -15.77 -12.92
N SER A 54 4.76 -15.72 -13.75
CA SER A 54 3.85 -16.84 -13.95
C SER A 54 4.38 -17.90 -14.92
N GLU A 55 5.34 -17.53 -15.78
CA GLU A 55 5.78 -18.32 -16.95
C GLU A 55 4.63 -18.69 -17.90
N LYS A 56 3.55 -17.90 -17.88
CA LYS A 56 2.37 -18.05 -18.75
C LYS A 56 2.00 -16.73 -19.42
N PRO A 57 1.27 -16.78 -20.55
CA PRO A 57 0.67 -15.59 -21.14
C PRO A 57 -0.20 -14.83 -20.12
N VAL A 58 -0.21 -13.51 -20.23
CA VAL A 58 -1.06 -12.63 -19.43
C VAL A 58 -2.07 -11.97 -20.34
N TYR A 59 -3.34 -12.06 -19.97
CA TYR A 59 -4.46 -11.58 -20.77
C TYR A 59 -4.96 -10.24 -20.24
N THR A 60 -5.26 -9.31 -21.13
CA THR A 60 -5.60 -7.92 -20.75
C THR A 60 -6.85 -7.37 -21.44
N THR A 61 -7.29 -7.98 -22.54
CA THR A 61 -8.40 -7.47 -23.35
C THR A 61 -9.28 -8.60 -23.83
N LEU A 62 -10.58 -8.30 -23.95
CA LEU A 62 -11.56 -9.19 -24.56
C LEU A 62 -11.27 -9.38 -26.07
N TRP A 63 -10.76 -8.31 -26.70
CA TRP A 63 -10.69 -8.13 -28.15
C TRP A 63 -9.34 -8.54 -28.75
N ASP A 64 -8.82 -9.71 -28.36
CA ASP A 64 -7.62 -10.28 -28.98
C ASP A 64 -8.01 -11.31 -30.04
N LEU A 65 -7.84 -10.95 -31.31
CA LEU A 65 -8.16 -11.78 -32.48
C LEU A 65 -7.52 -13.18 -32.43
N ARG A 66 -6.39 -13.35 -31.73
CA ARG A 66 -5.75 -14.67 -31.57
C ARG A 66 -6.44 -15.53 -30.52
N ASN A 67 -6.92 -14.93 -29.44
CA ASN A 67 -7.53 -15.64 -28.30
C ASN A 67 -9.06 -15.79 -28.45
N GLU A 68 -9.73 -14.91 -29.20
CA GLU A 68 -11.17 -15.03 -29.51
C GLU A 68 -11.48 -16.23 -30.40
N ALA A 69 -10.55 -16.63 -31.28
CA ALA A 69 -10.68 -17.83 -32.10
C ALA A 69 -10.80 -19.12 -31.26
N GLU A 70 -10.32 -19.10 -30.01
CA GLU A 70 -10.37 -20.20 -29.04
C GLU A 70 -11.40 -19.96 -27.91
N MET A 71 -12.29 -18.96 -28.02
CA MET A 71 -13.23 -18.58 -26.95
C MET A 71 -12.53 -18.34 -25.60
N GLY A 72 -11.43 -17.57 -25.60
CA GLY A 72 -10.53 -17.40 -24.45
C GLY A 72 -11.21 -17.06 -23.11
N HIS A 73 -12.28 -16.26 -23.08
CA HIS A 73 -12.97 -15.90 -21.83
C HIS A 73 -13.66 -17.10 -21.14
N ILE A 74 -14.09 -18.12 -21.90
CA ILE A 74 -14.68 -19.34 -21.35
C ILE A 74 -13.58 -20.36 -21.05
N GLN A 75 -12.62 -20.54 -21.97
CA GLN A 75 -11.59 -21.57 -21.83
C GLN A 75 -10.64 -21.30 -20.66
N LEU A 76 -10.24 -20.04 -20.44
CA LEU A 76 -9.37 -19.65 -19.32
C LEU A 76 -9.98 -20.01 -17.96
N SER A 77 -11.29 -19.77 -17.80
CA SER A 77 -12.00 -20.15 -16.56
C SER A 77 -12.09 -21.66 -16.38
N ARG A 78 -12.36 -22.42 -17.45
CA ARG A 78 -12.53 -23.89 -17.39
C ARG A 78 -11.25 -24.64 -17.03
N GLU A 79 -10.11 -24.12 -17.47
CA GLU A 79 -8.79 -24.68 -17.17
C GLU A 79 -8.33 -24.42 -15.73
N ALA A 80 -8.97 -23.49 -15.02
CA ALA A 80 -8.68 -23.22 -13.63
C ALA A 80 -9.40 -24.21 -12.70
N ASP A 81 -8.76 -24.49 -11.56
CA ASP A 81 -9.37 -25.17 -10.43
C ASP A 81 -9.99 -24.14 -9.46
N LEU A 82 -9.45 -22.91 -9.44
CA LEU A 82 -9.96 -21.75 -8.68
C LEU A 82 -9.71 -20.43 -9.42
N VAL A 83 -10.69 -19.53 -9.41
CA VAL A 83 -10.52 -18.14 -9.86
C VAL A 83 -10.30 -17.24 -8.64
N VAL A 84 -9.22 -16.46 -8.63
CA VAL A 84 -8.86 -15.55 -7.54
C VAL A 84 -8.85 -14.12 -8.05
N VAL A 85 -9.62 -13.24 -7.43
CA VAL A 85 -9.66 -11.81 -7.73
C VAL A 85 -8.81 -11.07 -6.69
N CYS A 86 -7.62 -10.62 -7.07
CA CYS A 86 -6.65 -10.03 -6.15
C CYS A 86 -5.77 -8.94 -6.83
N PRO A 87 -5.88 -7.66 -6.43
CA PRO A 87 -6.87 -7.12 -5.49
C PRO A 87 -8.27 -7.09 -6.10
N ALA A 88 -9.29 -7.43 -5.32
CA ALA A 88 -10.69 -7.17 -5.62
C ALA A 88 -11.04 -5.74 -5.19
N THR A 89 -10.98 -4.80 -6.12
CA THR A 89 -11.33 -3.39 -5.85
C THR A 89 -12.84 -3.24 -5.63
N ALA A 90 -13.28 -2.13 -5.02
CA ALA A 90 -14.70 -1.84 -4.84
C ALA A 90 -15.46 -1.84 -6.18
N ASP A 91 -14.84 -1.28 -7.23
CA ASP A 91 -15.38 -1.28 -8.59
C ASP A 91 -15.58 -2.70 -9.13
N LEU A 92 -14.56 -3.56 -9.03
CA LEU A 92 -14.62 -4.92 -9.54
C LEU A 92 -15.67 -5.75 -8.78
N MET A 93 -15.74 -5.62 -7.45
CA MET A 93 -16.78 -6.26 -6.65
C MET A 93 -18.19 -5.74 -6.97
N ALA A 94 -18.34 -4.44 -7.25
CA ALA A 94 -19.62 -3.88 -7.66
C ALA A 94 -20.08 -4.43 -9.02
N LYS A 95 -19.15 -4.56 -9.97
CA LYS A 95 -19.42 -5.18 -11.28
C LYS A 95 -19.80 -6.65 -11.14
N MET A 96 -19.06 -7.41 -10.34
CA MET A 96 -19.38 -8.82 -10.04
C MET A 96 -20.78 -8.96 -9.44
N ALA A 97 -21.09 -8.19 -8.40
CA ALA A 97 -22.39 -8.25 -7.72
C ALA A 97 -23.56 -7.83 -8.62
N SER A 98 -23.31 -6.94 -9.60
CA SER A 98 -24.32 -6.45 -10.54
C SER A 98 -24.42 -7.27 -11.83
N GLY A 99 -23.51 -8.22 -12.06
CA GLY A 99 -23.41 -8.97 -13.32
C GLY A 99 -22.97 -8.13 -14.51
N ILE A 100 -22.17 -7.08 -14.30
CA ILE A 100 -21.59 -6.29 -15.38
C ILE A 100 -20.43 -7.08 -15.98
N ALA A 101 -20.41 -7.22 -17.31
CA ALA A 101 -19.41 -7.95 -18.09
C ALA A 101 -18.90 -7.08 -19.25
N ASP A 102 -18.16 -6.02 -18.93
CA ASP A 102 -17.71 -4.99 -19.88
C ASP A 102 -16.22 -5.10 -20.25
N ASP A 103 -15.46 -5.96 -19.58
CA ASP A 103 -14.08 -6.29 -19.89
C ASP A 103 -13.82 -7.82 -19.80
N LEU A 104 -12.61 -8.27 -20.14
CA LEU A 104 -12.26 -9.70 -20.09
C LEU A 104 -12.43 -10.30 -18.69
N ALA A 105 -11.99 -9.59 -17.66
CA ALA A 105 -12.01 -10.07 -16.28
C ALA A 105 -13.44 -10.30 -15.79
N THR A 106 -14.29 -9.29 -15.96
CA THR A 106 -15.69 -9.33 -15.53
C THR A 106 -16.55 -10.28 -16.37
N THR A 107 -16.31 -10.35 -17.67
CA THR A 107 -16.98 -11.33 -18.55
C THR A 107 -16.66 -12.76 -18.14
N MET A 108 -15.40 -13.04 -17.84
CA MET A 108 -14.95 -14.36 -17.38
C MET A 108 -15.51 -14.70 -15.99
N LEU A 109 -15.56 -13.74 -15.07
CA LEU A 109 -16.15 -13.93 -13.73
C LEU A 109 -17.65 -14.22 -13.80
N LEU A 110 -18.36 -13.68 -14.79
CA LEU A 110 -19.77 -13.99 -15.03
C LEU A 110 -19.96 -15.36 -15.70
N ALA A 111 -19.00 -15.80 -16.51
CA ALA A 111 -19.09 -17.04 -17.30
C ALA A 111 -18.53 -18.30 -16.61
N THR A 112 -17.77 -18.14 -15.52
CA THR A 112 -17.08 -19.25 -14.84
C THR A 112 -18.06 -20.15 -14.08
N ASP A 113 -17.82 -21.46 -14.13
CA ASP A 113 -18.45 -22.48 -13.28
C ASP A 113 -17.54 -22.94 -12.13
N LYS A 114 -16.33 -22.37 -12.04
CA LYS A 114 -15.35 -22.66 -11.00
C LYS A 114 -15.61 -21.86 -9.72
N PRO A 115 -15.17 -22.36 -8.56
CA PRO A 115 -15.15 -21.56 -7.34
C PRO A 115 -14.42 -20.22 -7.58
N VAL A 116 -14.97 -19.16 -7.00
CA VAL A 116 -14.40 -17.82 -7.08
C VAL A 116 -14.07 -17.34 -5.68
N MET A 117 -12.88 -16.78 -5.54
CA MET A 117 -12.39 -16.17 -4.31
C MET A 117 -12.06 -14.70 -4.59
N ALA A 118 -12.59 -13.78 -3.81
CA ALA A 118 -12.30 -12.36 -3.89
C ALA A 118 -11.45 -11.93 -2.70
N VAL A 119 -10.40 -11.16 -2.97
CA VAL A 119 -9.47 -10.64 -1.96
C VAL A 119 -9.54 -9.11 -1.97
N PRO A 120 -10.40 -8.50 -1.14
CA PRO A 120 -10.64 -7.07 -1.16
C PRO A 120 -9.40 -6.25 -0.81
N ALA A 121 -9.22 -5.13 -1.50
CA ALA A 121 -8.26 -4.10 -1.09
C ALA A 121 -8.72 -2.71 -1.52
N MET A 122 -8.93 -1.83 -0.55
CA MET A 122 -9.41 -0.45 -0.74
C MET A 122 -9.23 0.38 0.52
N ASN A 123 -9.50 1.67 0.40
CA ASN A 123 -9.56 2.59 1.54
C ASN A 123 -10.65 2.15 2.57
N VAL A 124 -10.46 2.46 3.86
CA VAL A 124 -11.35 2.03 4.95
C VAL A 124 -12.76 2.58 4.79
N ARG A 125 -12.91 3.84 4.37
CA ARG A 125 -14.22 4.43 4.08
C ARG A 125 -14.90 3.73 2.92
N MET A 126 -14.14 3.31 1.91
CA MET A 126 -14.68 2.53 0.80
C MET A 126 -15.12 1.14 1.26
N TRP A 127 -14.34 0.46 2.11
CA TRP A 127 -14.69 -0.85 2.65
C TRP A 127 -15.96 -0.78 3.51
N GLN A 128 -15.98 0.13 4.48
CA GLN A 128 -17.11 0.34 5.39
C GLN A 128 -18.35 0.96 4.70
N HIS A 129 -18.22 1.43 3.46
CA HIS A 129 -19.34 2.02 2.75
C HIS A 129 -20.47 1.01 2.55
N ALA A 130 -21.71 1.42 2.82
CA ALA A 130 -22.88 0.54 2.77
C ALA A 130 -23.05 -0.14 1.40
N ALA A 131 -22.68 0.52 0.31
CA ALA A 131 -22.72 -0.11 -1.03
C ALA A 131 -21.70 -1.26 -1.16
N THR A 132 -20.49 -1.10 -0.63
CA THR A 132 -19.45 -2.14 -0.66
C THR A 132 -19.86 -3.31 0.20
N MET A 133 -20.30 -3.06 1.43
CA MET A 133 -20.77 -4.13 2.34
C MET A 133 -21.97 -4.88 1.77
N ARG A 134 -22.90 -4.18 1.10
CA ARG A 134 -23.99 -4.83 0.35
C ARG A 134 -23.46 -5.73 -0.76
N ASN A 135 -22.49 -5.26 -1.55
CA ASN A 135 -21.91 -6.07 -2.63
C ASN A 135 -21.17 -7.29 -2.07
N VAL A 136 -20.42 -7.14 -0.97
CA VAL A 136 -19.76 -8.25 -0.28
C VAL A 136 -20.79 -9.29 0.15
N GLN A 137 -21.91 -8.87 0.75
CA GLN A 137 -22.98 -9.76 1.16
C GLN A 137 -23.60 -10.50 -0.03
N VAL A 138 -23.93 -9.79 -1.12
CA VAL A 138 -24.47 -10.39 -2.35
C VAL A 138 -23.50 -11.41 -2.94
N LEU A 139 -22.20 -11.11 -2.96
CA LEU A 139 -21.18 -12.03 -3.47
C LEU A 139 -21.07 -13.29 -2.61
N ARG A 140 -21.10 -13.16 -1.28
CA ARG A 140 -21.11 -14.29 -0.34
C ARG A 140 -22.34 -15.17 -0.53
N GLU A 141 -23.52 -14.56 -0.68
CA GLU A 141 -24.78 -15.27 -0.96
C GLU A 141 -24.75 -15.99 -2.32
N ALA A 142 -24.07 -15.42 -3.30
CA ALA A 142 -23.81 -16.04 -4.60
C ALA A 142 -22.73 -17.14 -4.57
N GLY A 143 -22.15 -17.45 -3.41
CA GLY A 143 -21.16 -18.51 -3.24
C GLY A 143 -19.71 -18.09 -3.52
N VAL A 144 -19.43 -16.80 -3.64
CA VAL A 144 -18.06 -16.28 -3.76
C VAL A 144 -17.40 -16.25 -2.38
N ASP A 145 -16.20 -16.81 -2.27
CA ASP A 145 -15.40 -16.71 -1.05
C ASP A 145 -14.75 -15.32 -0.94
N VAL A 146 -15.37 -14.41 -0.20
CA VAL A 146 -14.85 -13.04 0.00
C VAL A 146 -14.06 -12.97 1.29
N MET A 147 -12.74 -12.84 1.19
CA MET A 147 -11.86 -12.61 2.35
C MET A 147 -12.17 -11.28 3.02
N GLU A 148 -12.01 -11.23 4.35
CA GLU A 148 -11.91 -9.96 5.05
C GLU A 148 -10.53 -9.32 4.73
N PRO A 149 -10.48 -8.01 4.51
CA PRO A 149 -9.20 -7.33 4.36
C PRO A 149 -8.48 -7.21 5.71
N ASP A 150 -7.16 -7.08 5.66
CA ASP A 150 -6.37 -6.80 6.85
C ASP A 150 -6.70 -5.42 7.40
N GLU A 151 -6.62 -5.30 8.73
CA GLU A 151 -6.63 -4.02 9.42
C GLU A 151 -5.23 -3.41 9.46
N GLY A 152 -5.14 -2.11 9.22
CA GLY A 152 -3.91 -1.37 9.40
C GLY A 152 -3.94 0.00 8.74
N THR A 153 -2.78 0.65 8.76
CA THR A 153 -2.60 1.95 8.12
C THR A 153 -2.60 1.80 6.61
N MET A 154 -3.38 2.64 5.93
CA MET A 154 -3.53 2.62 4.49
C MET A 154 -2.69 3.71 3.82
N ALA A 155 -2.45 3.57 2.51
CA ALA A 155 -1.66 4.53 1.73
C ALA A 155 -2.21 5.98 1.74
N CYS A 156 -3.47 6.16 2.16
CA CYS A 156 -4.17 7.43 2.28
C CYS A 156 -4.09 8.05 3.69
N GLY A 157 -3.41 7.40 4.65
CA GLY A 157 -3.24 7.91 6.01
C GLY A 157 -4.37 7.53 6.99
N GLU A 158 -5.41 6.84 6.53
CA GLU A 158 -6.45 6.30 7.42
C GLU A 158 -6.05 4.93 7.98
N TYR A 159 -6.57 4.59 9.16
CA TYR A 159 -6.37 3.29 9.83
C TYR A 159 -7.70 2.52 9.87
N GLY A 160 -7.64 1.23 9.57
CA GLY A 160 -8.78 0.32 9.71
C GLY A 160 -8.78 -0.81 8.68
N PRO A 161 -9.90 -1.52 8.52
CA PRO A 161 -10.02 -2.64 7.58
C PRO A 161 -10.04 -2.15 6.13
N GLY A 162 -9.25 -2.80 5.27
CA GLY A 162 -9.23 -2.52 3.83
C GLY A 162 -7.87 -2.78 3.16
N ARG A 163 -6.83 -3.09 3.94
CA ARG A 163 -5.53 -3.48 3.39
C ARG A 163 -5.63 -4.86 2.75
N LEU A 164 -4.96 -5.06 1.62
CA LEU A 164 -4.88 -6.39 1.00
C LEU A 164 -4.20 -7.35 1.99
N PRO A 165 -4.83 -8.51 2.31
CA PRO A 165 -4.23 -9.59 3.07
C PRO A 165 -2.83 -9.96 2.58
N ASP A 166 -2.00 -10.46 3.49
CA ASP A 166 -0.67 -10.94 3.15
C ASP A 166 -0.73 -12.06 2.08
N PRO A 167 0.14 -12.06 1.04
CA PRO A 167 0.16 -13.11 0.02
C PRO A 167 0.26 -14.54 0.58
N ILE A 168 0.93 -14.73 1.72
CA ILE A 168 0.97 -16.03 2.41
C ILE A 168 -0.42 -16.38 2.94
N ALA A 169 -1.11 -15.46 3.61
CA ALA A 169 -2.48 -15.68 4.10
C ALA A 169 -3.46 -15.96 2.94
N ILE A 170 -3.32 -15.26 1.81
CA ILE A 170 -4.10 -15.54 0.59
C ILE A 170 -3.82 -16.95 0.08
N TRP A 171 -2.56 -17.38 0.02
CA TRP A 171 -2.20 -18.74 -0.36
C TRP A 171 -2.76 -19.80 0.60
N GLN A 172 -2.73 -19.54 1.91
CA GLN A 172 -3.29 -20.44 2.91
C GLN A 172 -4.80 -20.61 2.70
N ARG A 173 -5.50 -19.52 2.39
CA ARG A 173 -6.93 -19.56 2.07
C ARG A 173 -7.21 -20.29 0.76
N ILE A 174 -6.43 -20.05 -0.30
CA ILE A 174 -6.50 -20.80 -1.57
C ILE A 174 -6.35 -22.30 -1.32
N SER A 175 -5.35 -22.68 -0.54
CA SER A 175 -5.06 -24.09 -0.21
C SER A 175 -6.21 -24.73 0.57
N TRP A 176 -6.80 -23.99 1.51
CA TRP A 176 -7.98 -24.42 2.26
C TRP A 176 -9.19 -24.63 1.34
N VAL A 177 -9.49 -23.67 0.44
CA VAL A 177 -10.60 -23.76 -0.52
C VAL A 177 -10.42 -24.98 -1.45
N LEU A 178 -9.19 -25.30 -1.84
CA LEU A 178 -8.87 -26.42 -2.71
C LEU A 178 -8.66 -27.77 -1.98
N GLY A 179 -8.76 -27.80 -0.65
CA GLY A 179 -8.57 -29.02 0.15
C GLY A 179 -7.14 -29.57 0.15
N LEU A 180 -6.13 -28.71 -0.06
CA LEU A 180 -4.71 -29.08 -0.15
C LEU A 180 -4.07 -29.24 1.25
N GLY A 181 -4.53 -30.23 2.03
CA GLY A 181 -3.87 -30.67 3.28
C GLY A 181 -3.88 -29.68 4.46
N PRO A 182 -3.27 -30.03 5.61
CA PRO A 182 -3.26 -29.18 6.80
C PRO A 182 -2.26 -28.05 6.58
N VAL A 183 -2.74 -26.99 5.95
CA VAL A 183 -2.10 -25.68 6.06
C VAL A 183 -2.42 -25.17 7.46
N GLU A 184 -1.43 -24.72 8.22
CA GLU A 184 -1.69 -23.96 9.46
C GLU A 184 -2.47 -22.69 9.06
N VAL A 185 -3.79 -22.78 9.15
CA VAL A 185 -4.69 -21.66 8.88
C VAL A 185 -4.72 -20.81 10.15
N ALA A 186 -4.34 -19.54 10.07
CA ALA A 186 -4.68 -18.60 11.12
C ALA A 186 -6.22 -18.61 11.31
N PRO A 187 -6.75 -18.80 12.53
CA PRO A 187 -8.18 -18.95 12.72
C PRO A 187 -8.92 -17.70 12.22
N LEU A 188 -10.07 -17.92 11.59
CA LEU A 188 -11.00 -16.84 11.26
C LEU A 188 -11.37 -16.10 12.56
N PRO A 189 -11.33 -14.77 12.61
CA PRO A 189 -11.98 -14.03 13.69
C PRO A 189 -13.49 -14.31 13.61
N GLY A 190 -14.05 -15.01 14.60
CA GLY A 190 -15.50 -15.20 14.73
C GLY A 190 -16.01 -16.64 14.93
N SER A 191 -15.15 -17.66 14.94
CA SER A 191 -15.55 -18.98 15.46
C SER A 191 -14.94 -19.20 16.83
N GLU A 192 -15.71 -18.96 17.89
CA GLU A 192 -15.30 -19.36 19.24
C GLU A 192 -15.09 -20.89 19.29
N PRO A 193 -13.97 -21.39 19.81
CA PRO A 193 -13.90 -22.78 20.22
C PRO A 193 -14.78 -22.97 21.46
N GLU A 194 -15.61 -24.02 21.46
CA GLU A 194 -16.41 -24.36 22.64
C GLU A 194 -15.52 -24.39 23.91
N PRO A 195 -15.93 -23.72 25.00
CA PRO A 195 -15.10 -23.66 26.19
C PRO A 195 -15.00 -25.04 26.82
N THR A 196 -13.77 -25.53 26.94
CA THR A 196 -13.47 -26.68 27.80
C THR A 196 -13.81 -26.32 29.26
N PRO A 197 -14.56 -27.16 29.98
CA PRO A 197 -14.93 -26.86 31.35
C PRO A 197 -13.70 -26.88 32.27
N TYR A 198 -13.37 -25.74 32.87
CA TYR A 198 -12.37 -25.63 33.92
C TYR A 198 -12.80 -26.44 35.16
N PRO A 199 -11.91 -27.26 35.75
CA PRO A 199 -12.24 -27.98 36.97
C PRO A 199 -12.21 -27.00 38.15
N GLY A 200 -13.38 -26.69 38.73
CA GLY A 200 -13.44 -26.00 40.02
C GLY A 200 -14.61 -25.04 40.29
N LEU A 201 -15.54 -24.84 39.35
CA LEU A 201 -16.71 -23.98 39.59
C LEU A 201 -18.01 -24.80 39.60
N SER A 202 -18.68 -24.80 40.77
CA SER A 202 -19.98 -25.43 41.00
C SER A 202 -21.06 -24.83 40.09
N GLN A 203 -21.72 -25.69 39.30
CA GLN A 203 -22.87 -25.35 38.47
C GLN A 203 -24.11 -25.08 39.32
N THR A 204 -24.30 -23.84 39.80
CA THR A 204 -25.63 -23.37 40.27
C THR A 204 -25.78 -21.85 40.11
N ALA A 205 -25.78 -21.37 38.87
CA ALA A 205 -26.34 -20.06 38.55
C ALA A 205 -27.10 -20.18 37.23
N ARG A 206 -28.42 -20.34 37.33
CA ARG A 206 -29.34 -20.40 36.19
C ARG A 206 -29.51 -18.96 35.69
N LEU A 207 -29.04 -18.66 34.48
CA LEU A 207 -29.32 -17.37 33.83
C LEU A 207 -30.84 -17.22 33.60
N PRO A 208 -31.41 -16.00 33.67
CA PRO A 208 -32.82 -15.79 33.37
C PRO A 208 -33.11 -16.09 31.89
N GLU A 209 -34.25 -16.71 31.61
CA GLU A 209 -34.70 -16.96 30.23
C GLU A 209 -34.92 -15.63 29.48
N PRO A 210 -34.59 -15.55 28.19
CA PRO A 210 -34.83 -14.35 27.38
C PRO A 210 -36.34 -14.15 27.18
N GLU A 211 -36.79 -12.90 27.32
CA GLU A 211 -38.19 -12.54 27.07
C GLU A 211 -38.60 -12.86 25.62
N PRO A 212 -39.85 -13.29 25.38
CA PRO A 212 -40.34 -13.63 24.05
C PRO A 212 -40.35 -12.39 23.14
N GLN A 213 -39.77 -12.51 21.95
CA GLN A 213 -39.82 -11.48 20.93
C GLN A 213 -41.28 -11.22 20.49
N PRO A 214 -41.67 -9.95 20.28
CA PRO A 214 -43.03 -9.62 19.86
C PRO A 214 -43.31 -10.09 18.42
N ASP A 215 -44.55 -10.52 18.22
CA ASP A 215 -45.09 -11.02 16.95
C ASP A 215 -44.98 -9.97 15.83
N PRO A 216 -44.30 -10.28 14.70
CA PRO A 216 -44.13 -9.33 13.59
C PRO A 216 -45.44 -8.98 12.86
N SER A 217 -46.57 -9.59 13.22
CA SER A 217 -47.90 -9.24 12.69
C SER A 217 -48.57 -8.04 13.39
N GLN A 218 -47.97 -7.46 14.43
CA GLN A 218 -48.53 -6.31 15.17
C GLN A 218 -47.96 -4.93 14.77
N TRP A 219 -47.03 -4.87 13.82
CA TRP A 219 -46.51 -3.60 13.34
C TRP A 219 -47.42 -3.00 12.25
N GLN A 220 -48.24 -2.02 12.63
CA GLN A 220 -48.91 -1.12 11.68
C GLN A 220 -48.30 0.29 11.82
N PRO A 221 -47.82 0.91 10.73
CA PRO A 221 -47.33 2.29 10.80
C PRO A 221 -48.51 3.25 11.03
N GLN A 222 -48.51 3.92 12.19
CA GLN A 222 -49.37 5.08 12.42
C GLN A 222 -48.82 6.28 11.66
N PHE A 223 -49.48 6.64 10.56
CA PHE A 223 -49.30 7.97 9.97
C PHE A 223 -50.18 8.95 10.74
N SER A 224 -49.56 9.96 11.35
CA SER A 224 -50.25 11.11 11.89
C SER A 224 -50.87 11.92 10.75
N GLU A 225 -52.20 12.06 10.74
CA GLU A 225 -52.90 12.99 9.85
C GLU A 225 -52.53 14.45 10.23
N PRO A 226 -52.30 15.34 9.25
CA PRO A 226 -52.13 16.76 9.54
C PRO A 226 -53.48 17.41 9.90
N GLU A 227 -53.50 18.23 10.94
CA GLU A 227 -54.67 19.05 11.30
C GLU A 227 -55.01 20.10 10.21
N PRO A 228 -56.29 20.48 10.07
CA PRO A 228 -56.77 21.23 8.91
C PRO A 228 -56.59 22.74 9.07
N GLU A 229 -55.99 23.39 8.08
CA GLU A 229 -56.15 24.84 7.89
C GLU A 229 -57.45 25.13 7.11
N HIS A 230 -58.24 26.04 7.67
CA HIS A 230 -59.49 26.53 7.10
C HIS A 230 -59.28 27.32 5.80
N GLY A 231 -60.12 27.07 4.78
CA GLY A 231 -60.43 28.10 3.77
C GLY A 231 -60.88 27.64 2.38
N ALA A 232 -62.16 27.29 2.26
CA ALA A 232 -63.09 27.54 1.15
C ALA A 232 -62.75 27.16 -0.32
N ALA A 233 -63.59 26.25 -0.86
CA ALA A 233 -64.24 26.24 -2.20
C ALA A 233 -63.32 26.21 -3.45
N ASP A 234 -63.38 25.26 -4.39
CA ASP A 234 -64.54 24.68 -5.07
C ASP A 234 -64.23 23.26 -5.64
N ASP A 235 -65.23 22.40 -5.50
CA ASP A 235 -65.79 21.38 -6.41
C ASP A 235 -64.94 20.57 -7.43
N LEU A 236 -65.30 19.28 -7.52
CA LEU A 236 -65.05 18.27 -8.58
C LEU A 236 -63.78 17.37 -8.53
N GLY A 237 -63.88 16.28 -7.75
CA GLY A 237 -64.01 14.91 -8.27
C GLY A 237 -62.89 14.26 -9.10
N LEU A 238 -62.19 13.29 -8.48
CA LEU A 238 -61.36 12.25 -9.13
C LEU A 238 -62.18 11.38 -10.09
N GLY A 239 -61.83 11.34 -11.38
CA GLY A 239 -62.48 10.44 -12.32
C GLY A 239 -62.07 10.63 -13.78
N GLY A 240 -60.82 10.29 -14.10
CA GLY A 240 -60.37 10.13 -15.49
C GLY A 240 -59.16 10.99 -15.81
N LEU A 241 -58.10 10.33 -16.26
CA LEU A 241 -57.16 10.72 -17.32
C LEU A 241 -55.89 9.88 -17.16
N THR A 242 -56.05 8.56 -17.27
CA THR A 242 -55.04 7.73 -17.93
C THR A 242 -55.03 8.13 -19.41
N GLY A 243 -53.93 8.71 -19.87
CA GLY A 243 -53.67 8.89 -21.29
C GLY A 243 -53.63 10.34 -21.77
N SER A 244 -52.55 11.06 -21.45
CA SER A 244 -51.89 11.97 -22.41
C SER A 244 -50.63 12.54 -21.78
N MET A 245 -49.46 12.07 -22.20
CA MET A 245 -48.24 12.88 -22.41
C MET A 245 -47.13 12.02 -23.02
N ILE A 246 -47.39 11.50 -24.23
CA ILE A 246 -46.34 11.29 -25.22
C ILE A 246 -46.65 12.27 -26.35
N SER A 247 -45.97 13.42 -26.32
CA SER A 247 -46.03 14.41 -27.40
C SER A 247 -44.69 14.40 -28.13
N ARG A 248 -44.72 13.79 -29.32
CA ARG A 248 -43.68 13.84 -30.34
C ARG A 248 -43.49 15.27 -30.86
N GLY A 249 -42.25 15.62 -31.19
CA GLY A 249 -41.91 16.84 -31.94
C GLY A 249 -40.64 16.67 -32.77
N LEU A 250 -40.75 16.00 -33.93
CA LEU A 250 -39.72 15.96 -34.98
C LEU A 250 -39.52 17.36 -35.59
N LYS A 251 -38.25 17.75 -35.83
CA LYS A 251 -37.88 18.67 -36.92
C LYS A 251 -37.07 17.94 -37.99
N LYS A 252 -37.55 18.09 -39.22
CA LYS A 252 -37.08 17.48 -40.48
C LYS A 252 -35.66 17.93 -40.87
N ALA A 253 -34.87 16.98 -41.37
CA ALA A 253 -33.90 17.23 -42.44
C ALA A 253 -34.00 16.09 -43.46
N LYS A 254 -34.37 16.42 -44.70
CA LYS A 254 -34.44 15.52 -45.87
C LYS A 254 -33.46 16.03 -46.91
N LYS A 255 -32.53 15.18 -47.35
CA LYS A 255 -32.08 14.96 -48.75
C LYS A 255 -30.92 13.94 -48.68
N ALA A 256 -31.19 12.66 -48.94
CA ALA A 256 -31.26 12.02 -50.27
C ALA A 256 -29.88 11.88 -50.91
N ILE A 257 -29.39 10.64 -50.86
CA ILE A 257 -28.21 10.09 -51.52
C ILE A 257 -28.59 9.79 -52.98
N THR A 258 -27.72 10.13 -53.92
CA THR A 258 -27.80 9.69 -55.32
C THR A 258 -26.43 9.16 -55.74
N PHE A 259 -26.43 7.94 -56.27
CA PHE A 259 -25.31 7.33 -57.00
C PHE A 259 -25.32 7.82 -58.45
N GLY A 260 -24.13 8.05 -59.01
CA GLY A 260 -23.95 8.37 -60.43
C GLY A 260 -22.52 8.02 -60.87
N HIS A 261 -22.44 7.20 -61.89
CA HIS A 261 -21.26 6.71 -62.60
C HIS A 261 -20.77 7.73 -63.65
N ASP A 262 -19.60 7.40 -64.21
CA ASP A 262 -19.08 7.74 -65.53
C ASP A 262 -18.01 8.85 -65.72
N GLU A 263 -16.85 8.31 -66.11
CA GLU A 263 -16.00 8.64 -67.27
C GLU A 263 -14.96 9.78 -67.23
N ALA A 264 -13.76 9.38 -67.68
CA ALA A 264 -12.56 10.17 -67.91
C ALA A 264 -12.68 11.05 -69.18
N PRO A 265 -11.68 11.90 -69.48
CA PRO A 265 -10.65 11.40 -70.40
C PRO A 265 -9.20 11.82 -70.10
N GLU A 266 -8.34 11.04 -70.75
CA GLU A 266 -6.88 11.08 -70.93
C GLU A 266 -6.37 12.43 -71.53
N THR A 267 -5.11 12.86 -71.38
CA THR A 267 -3.95 12.31 -72.11
C THR A 267 -2.62 13.03 -71.73
N GLN A 268 -1.59 12.19 -71.50
CA GLN A 268 -0.21 12.24 -72.04
C GLN A 268 0.70 13.47 -71.83
N SER A 269 1.79 13.29 -71.07
CA SER A 269 3.12 12.95 -71.64
C SER A 269 4.21 12.82 -70.54
N SER A 270 5.00 11.75 -70.66
CA SER A 270 6.33 11.50 -70.04
C SER A 270 7.40 11.58 -71.16
N PRO A 271 8.74 11.51 -70.96
CA PRO A 271 9.53 11.01 -69.81
C PRO A 271 10.68 11.99 -69.40
N ALA A 272 11.49 11.81 -68.35
CA ALA A 272 12.51 10.75 -68.21
C ALA A 272 13.18 10.71 -66.82
N ALA A 273 13.74 9.53 -66.58
CA ALA A 273 14.57 8.99 -65.50
C ALA A 273 15.50 9.94 -64.73
N GLU A 274 15.59 9.73 -63.41
CA GLU A 274 16.77 9.21 -62.68
C GLU A 274 16.44 9.08 -61.18
N GLY A 275 16.85 7.99 -60.53
CA GLY A 275 16.85 7.85 -59.07
C GLY A 275 18.27 7.56 -58.57
N PRO A 276 18.51 7.22 -57.29
CA PRO A 276 17.64 7.29 -56.12
C PRO A 276 18.28 8.04 -54.92
N ALA A 277 17.52 8.12 -53.82
CA ALA A 277 17.95 8.33 -52.43
C ALA A 277 18.27 9.77 -51.96
N GLY A 278 17.47 10.21 -50.98
CA GLY A 278 17.83 11.28 -50.05
C GLY A 278 16.91 12.49 -50.09
N SER A 279 15.65 12.37 -49.64
CA SER A 279 14.85 13.54 -49.28
C SER A 279 14.60 13.59 -47.77
N LEU A 280 15.12 14.66 -47.20
CA LEU A 280 14.79 15.20 -45.89
C LEU A 280 13.28 15.45 -45.80
N LEU A 281 12.58 14.76 -44.89
CA LEU A 281 11.26 15.16 -44.44
C LEU A 281 11.34 15.60 -42.98
N ILE A 282 11.52 16.91 -42.81
CA ILE A 282 11.29 17.67 -41.59
C ILE A 282 9.85 17.40 -41.13
N SER A 283 9.70 16.79 -39.96
CA SER A 283 8.42 16.70 -39.27
C SER A 283 8.08 18.04 -38.62
N LYS A 284 6.91 18.61 -38.98
CA LYS A 284 6.34 19.79 -38.33
C LYS A 284 5.85 19.42 -36.91
N LYS A 285 6.25 20.22 -35.93
CA LYS A 285 5.76 20.18 -34.54
C LYS A 285 4.30 20.62 -34.51
N GLY A 286 3.41 19.73 -34.05
CA GLY A 286 1.99 20.04 -33.83
C GLY A 286 1.80 21.11 -32.75
N SER A 287 0.85 22.01 -32.97
CA SER A 287 0.43 23.05 -32.04
C SER A 287 -0.40 22.45 -30.91
N ALA A 288 0.15 22.43 -29.69
CA ALA A 288 -0.65 22.22 -28.48
C ALA A 288 -1.44 23.51 -28.19
N ARG A 289 -2.76 23.39 -28.03
CA ARG A 289 -3.61 24.46 -27.47
C ARG A 289 -3.25 24.62 -26.00
N GLY A 290 -2.93 25.84 -25.58
CA GLY A 290 -2.73 26.18 -24.18
C GLY A 290 -4.02 25.99 -23.36
N ALA A 291 -3.87 25.59 -22.11
CA ALA A 291 -4.96 25.60 -21.13
C ALA A 291 -5.56 27.02 -21.00
N PRO A 292 -6.87 27.16 -20.73
CA PRO A 292 -7.47 28.47 -20.52
C PRO A 292 -6.87 29.13 -19.26
N PRO A 293 -6.74 30.47 -19.24
CA PRO A 293 -6.20 31.18 -18.09
C PRO A 293 -7.14 31.04 -16.89
N THR A 294 -6.62 30.56 -15.77
CA THR A 294 -7.31 30.55 -14.47
C THR A 294 -7.36 31.98 -13.94
N ASP A 295 -8.57 32.47 -13.71
CA ASP A 295 -8.85 33.76 -13.09
C ASP A 295 -8.27 33.82 -11.66
N PRO A 296 -7.32 34.72 -11.36
CA PRO A 296 -6.73 34.85 -10.03
C PRO A 296 -7.70 35.32 -8.95
N ASP A 297 -8.84 35.92 -9.32
CA ASP A 297 -9.82 36.45 -8.36
C ASP A 297 -10.92 35.43 -7.98
N ALA A 298 -10.89 34.23 -8.55
CA ALA A 298 -11.80 33.13 -8.17
C ALA A 298 -11.36 32.39 -6.89
N ILE A 299 -10.17 32.70 -6.35
CA ILE A 299 -9.65 32.13 -5.09
C ILE A 299 -9.58 33.25 -4.06
N ASN A 300 -10.73 33.65 -3.54
CA ASN A 300 -10.92 34.21 -2.20
C ASN A 300 -12.32 34.78 -2.18
N HIS A 301 -13.28 34.08 -1.60
CA HIS A 301 -14.37 34.62 -0.77
C HIS A 301 -15.20 33.43 -0.26
N LEU A 302 -15.66 33.53 0.99
CA LEU A 302 -16.39 32.52 1.79
C LEU A 302 -15.54 31.57 2.65
N VAL A 303 -14.66 32.13 3.49
CA VAL A 303 -14.49 31.59 4.85
C VAL A 303 -15.55 32.28 5.71
N SER A 304 -16.66 31.59 5.97
CA SER A 304 -17.61 32.03 7.02
C SER A 304 -16.94 31.88 8.38
N ARG A 305 -16.90 32.97 9.15
CA ARG A 305 -16.62 32.94 10.58
C ARG A 305 -17.88 32.48 11.30
N HIS A 306 -17.69 31.55 12.25
CA HIS A 306 -18.65 31.00 13.19
C HIS A 306 -19.71 30.03 12.63
N GLY A 307 -19.47 28.75 12.92
CA GLY A 307 -20.44 27.66 12.90
C GLY A 307 -19.79 26.44 13.55
N GLU A 308 -20.20 26.13 14.78
CA GLU A 308 -19.78 24.93 15.52
C GLU A 308 -20.22 23.68 14.74
N ALA A 309 -19.24 22.91 14.26
CA ALA A 309 -19.45 21.55 13.76
C ALA A 309 -18.20 20.73 14.15
N GLY A 310 -18.46 19.58 14.78
CA GLY A 310 -17.52 18.82 15.61
C GLY A 310 -16.14 18.59 15.01
N GLN A 311 -15.13 19.00 15.76
CA GLN A 311 -13.75 18.62 15.54
C GLN A 311 -13.62 17.10 15.73
N PRO A 312 -12.88 16.37 14.87
CA PRO A 312 -12.49 15.02 15.20
C PRO A 312 -11.60 15.06 16.46
N GLU A 313 -12.02 14.35 17.50
CA GLU A 313 -11.29 14.32 18.75
C GLU A 313 -9.94 13.61 18.60
N HIS A 314 -8.95 14.17 19.30
CA HIS A 314 -7.57 13.69 19.50
C HIS A 314 -6.61 13.74 18.28
N PHE A 315 -5.95 14.89 18.12
CA PHE A 315 -4.49 14.86 18.00
C PHE A 315 -3.98 14.34 19.35
N ASP A 316 -3.26 13.22 19.39
CA ASP A 316 -2.58 12.79 20.61
C ASP A 316 -1.69 13.94 21.09
N ALA A 317 -2.17 14.68 22.09
CA ALA A 317 -1.35 15.61 22.82
C ALA A 317 -0.18 14.81 23.37
N ILE A 318 1.04 15.25 23.06
CA ILE A 318 2.23 14.67 23.67
C ILE A 318 2.05 14.83 25.18
N PRO A 319 2.04 13.75 25.97
CA PRO A 319 1.94 13.88 27.40
C PRO A 319 3.12 14.73 27.90
N GLU A 320 2.85 15.87 28.54
CA GLU A 320 3.91 16.62 29.26
C GLU A 320 4.52 15.77 30.40
N ASP A 321 3.82 14.71 30.80
CA ASP A 321 4.22 13.72 31.80
C ASP A 321 4.38 12.34 31.15
N GLY A 322 5.63 11.89 31.08
CA GLY A 322 5.99 10.56 30.57
C GLY A 322 7.29 10.06 31.20
N PRO A 323 7.60 8.76 31.06
CA PRO A 323 8.75 8.13 31.71
C PRO A 323 10.12 8.75 31.34
N LEU A 324 10.21 9.42 30.18
CA LEU A 324 11.41 10.12 29.72
C LEU A 324 11.31 11.64 29.86
N LYS A 325 10.38 12.15 30.68
CA LYS A 325 10.25 13.60 30.93
C LYS A 325 11.57 14.21 31.37
N GLY A 326 11.95 15.32 30.73
CA GLY A 326 13.18 16.06 31.01
C GLY A 326 14.45 15.39 30.47
N LYS A 327 14.34 14.24 29.79
CA LYS A 327 15.47 13.58 29.12
C LYS A 327 15.61 14.03 27.68
N HIS A 328 16.85 14.09 27.21
CA HIS A 328 17.18 14.32 25.82
C HIS A 328 17.55 13.00 25.12
N VAL A 329 16.82 12.68 24.05
CA VAL A 329 17.08 11.51 23.20
C VAL A 329 17.55 11.97 21.82
N LEU A 330 18.80 11.66 21.49
CA LEU A 330 19.41 11.93 20.18
C LEU A 330 19.33 10.68 19.31
N ILE A 331 18.77 10.80 18.11
CA ILE A 331 18.54 9.67 17.20
C ILE A 331 19.10 10.00 15.83
N THR A 332 19.82 9.06 15.20
CA THR A 332 20.15 9.15 13.77
C THR A 332 19.27 8.21 12.97
N ALA A 333 18.77 8.61 11.79
CA ALA A 333 17.95 7.73 10.95
C ALA A 333 18.23 7.92 9.45
N GLY A 334 17.82 6.94 8.64
CA GLY A 334 17.93 6.99 7.18
C GLY A 334 19.27 6.54 6.61
N PRO A 335 19.42 6.55 5.27
CA PRO A 335 20.68 6.29 4.58
C PRO A 335 21.57 7.53 4.60
N THR A 336 22.86 7.40 4.27
CA THR A 336 23.68 8.54 3.84
C THR A 336 23.97 8.44 2.34
N TRP A 337 24.06 9.59 1.68
CA TRP A 337 24.39 9.73 0.26
C TRP A 337 25.79 10.36 0.15
N GLU A 338 26.75 9.56 -0.33
CA GLU A 338 28.13 9.99 -0.50
C GLU A 338 28.34 10.44 -1.96
N PRO A 339 28.39 11.76 -2.24
CA PRO A 339 28.38 12.28 -3.60
C PRO A 339 29.65 11.92 -4.36
N ILE A 340 29.49 11.39 -5.57
CA ILE A 340 30.57 11.14 -6.54
C ILE A 340 30.77 12.39 -7.41
N ASP A 341 29.66 12.93 -7.89
CA ASP A 341 29.55 14.15 -8.69
C ASP A 341 28.20 14.82 -8.36
N PRO A 342 27.81 15.99 -8.91
CA PRO A 342 26.57 16.67 -8.54
C PRO A 342 25.27 15.90 -8.88
N VAL A 343 25.37 14.76 -9.57
CA VAL A 343 24.24 13.96 -10.06
C VAL A 343 24.24 12.54 -9.49
N ARG A 344 25.38 12.06 -8.99
CA ARG A 344 25.56 10.66 -8.57
C ARG A 344 26.12 10.59 -7.17
N TYR A 345 25.71 9.56 -6.44
CA TYR A 345 26.18 9.28 -5.09
C TYR A 345 26.22 7.77 -4.84
N ILE A 346 26.93 7.38 -3.78
CA ILE A 346 26.91 6.04 -3.19
C ILE A 346 25.93 6.09 -2.02
N ALA A 347 25.00 5.13 -1.95
CA ALA A 347 24.02 5.04 -0.88
C ALA A 347 23.69 3.58 -0.55
N ASN A 348 23.04 3.38 0.58
CA ASN A 348 22.42 2.11 0.95
C ASN A 348 20.88 2.18 0.86
N ARG A 349 20.22 1.04 1.06
CA ARG A 349 18.77 0.86 0.88
C ARG A 349 17.94 1.18 2.13
N SER A 350 18.53 1.82 3.15
CA SER A 350 17.79 2.13 4.37
C SER A 350 16.59 3.03 4.09
N SER A 351 15.42 2.64 4.61
CA SER A 351 14.20 3.45 4.54
C SER A 351 14.10 4.48 5.65
N GLY A 352 14.95 4.41 6.68
CA GLY A 352 14.89 5.26 7.87
C GLY A 352 13.72 4.97 8.83
N LYS A 353 12.73 4.16 8.43
CA LYS A 353 11.50 3.89 9.19
C LYS A 353 11.73 3.53 10.66
N GLN A 354 12.71 2.67 10.95
CA GLN A 354 12.98 2.23 12.33
C GLN A 354 13.40 3.40 13.23
N GLY A 355 14.26 4.30 12.75
CA GLY A 355 14.70 5.46 13.52
C GLY A 355 13.60 6.48 13.74
N PHE A 356 12.74 6.69 12.73
CA PHE A 356 11.56 7.55 12.85
C PHE A 356 10.55 6.99 13.86
N ALA A 357 10.32 5.67 13.85
CA ALA A 357 9.46 5.01 14.82
C ALA A 357 9.99 5.16 16.26
N ILE A 358 11.31 5.00 16.46
CA ILE A 358 11.94 5.22 17.77
C ILE A 358 11.82 6.69 18.20
N ALA A 359 11.98 7.64 17.27
CA ALA A 359 11.81 9.07 17.57
C ALA A 359 10.38 9.41 18.00
N ALA A 360 9.38 8.87 17.30
CA ALA A 360 7.98 9.03 17.66
C ALA A 360 7.68 8.43 19.04
N ALA A 361 8.17 7.22 19.32
CA ALA A 361 7.97 6.56 20.61
C ALA A 361 8.65 7.32 21.76
N ALA A 362 9.87 7.83 21.56
CA ALA A 362 10.58 8.62 22.55
C ALA A 362 9.87 9.95 22.84
N ALA A 363 9.36 10.63 21.81
CA ALA A 363 8.59 11.85 21.98
C ALA A 363 7.28 11.60 22.76
N ARG A 364 6.55 10.52 22.44
CA ARG A 364 5.37 10.09 23.20
C ARG A 364 5.67 9.74 24.66
N ALA A 365 6.88 9.26 24.94
CA ALA A 365 7.35 9.01 26.30
C ALA A 365 7.77 10.29 27.06
N GLY A 366 7.61 11.47 26.48
CA GLY A 366 7.88 12.77 27.12
C GLY A 366 9.32 13.28 26.95
N ALA A 367 10.14 12.62 26.12
CA ALA A 367 11.51 13.09 25.88
C ALA A 367 11.55 14.33 24.98
N ARG A 368 12.57 15.17 25.19
CA ARG A 368 13.03 16.08 24.13
C ARG A 368 13.78 15.23 23.10
N VAL A 369 13.34 15.22 21.84
CA VAL A 369 13.94 14.37 20.80
C VAL A 369 14.61 15.22 19.73
N THR A 370 15.88 14.93 19.43
CA THR A 370 16.57 15.42 18.25
C THR A 370 16.82 14.27 17.28
N LEU A 371 16.28 14.38 16.06
CA LEU A 371 16.39 13.38 15.00
C LEU A 371 17.27 13.89 13.87
N VAL A 372 18.48 13.36 13.75
CA VAL A 372 19.38 13.62 12.61
C VAL A 372 19.04 12.63 11.49
N ALA A 373 18.36 13.10 10.46
CA ALA A 373 17.84 12.26 9.38
C ALA A 373 18.68 12.43 8.11
N GLY A 374 19.18 11.31 7.58
CA GLY A 374 19.65 11.22 6.21
C GLY A 374 18.51 11.33 5.18
N PRO A 375 18.80 11.27 3.87
CA PRO A 375 17.79 11.53 2.83
C PRO A 375 16.63 10.50 2.84
N VAL A 376 15.47 10.93 3.34
CA VAL A 376 14.22 10.14 3.40
C VAL A 376 12.98 11.03 3.20
N HIS A 377 11.91 10.44 2.66
CA HIS A 377 10.61 11.09 2.48
C HIS A 377 9.60 10.69 3.57
N LEU A 378 10.06 10.65 4.83
CA LEU A 378 9.20 10.37 5.99
C LEU A 378 8.80 11.69 6.65
N GLU A 379 7.56 11.78 7.13
CA GLU A 379 7.11 12.94 7.92
C GLU A 379 7.79 12.96 9.29
N THR A 380 8.09 14.16 9.78
CA THR A 380 8.66 14.33 11.12
C THR A 380 7.58 14.05 12.16
N PRO A 381 7.80 13.12 13.11
CA PRO A 381 6.82 12.85 14.15
C PRO A 381 6.56 14.09 15.04
N PRO A 382 5.35 14.26 15.59
CA PRO A 382 5.06 15.35 16.52
C PRO A 382 6.04 15.37 17.70
N GLY A 383 6.52 16.56 18.07
CA GLY A 383 7.46 16.75 19.19
C GLY A 383 8.92 16.36 18.93
N VAL A 384 9.25 15.99 17.69
CA VAL A 384 10.62 15.69 17.26
C VAL A 384 11.24 16.88 16.54
N ASP A 385 12.42 17.31 16.98
CA ASP A 385 13.24 18.30 16.27
C ASP A 385 14.13 17.59 15.24
N ARG A 386 13.83 17.76 13.95
CA ARG A 386 14.53 17.07 12.85
C ARG A 386 15.61 17.95 12.23
N ILE A 387 16.79 17.36 12.06
CA ILE A 387 17.92 17.94 11.34
C ILE A 387 18.19 17.08 10.11
N ASP A 388 17.94 17.62 8.91
CA ASP A 388 18.24 16.95 7.66
C ASP A 388 19.73 17.06 7.29
N VAL A 389 20.30 15.93 6.87
CA VAL A 389 21.67 15.79 6.39
C VAL A 389 21.69 14.88 5.16
N GLU A 390 22.71 15.00 4.34
CA GLU A 390 22.89 14.14 3.16
C GLU A 390 23.99 13.10 3.38
N SER A 391 25.16 13.52 3.86
CA SER A 391 26.35 12.65 3.95
C SER A 391 26.68 12.21 5.38
N ALA A 392 27.49 11.15 5.50
CA ALA A 392 28.01 10.69 6.78
C ALA A 392 28.77 11.78 7.57
N LEU A 393 29.54 12.63 6.87
CA LEU A 393 30.26 13.74 7.50
C LEU A 393 29.29 14.78 8.10
N GLN A 394 28.26 15.17 7.35
CA GLN A 394 27.24 16.09 7.84
C GLN A 394 26.46 15.49 9.02
N MET A 395 26.14 14.19 8.95
CA MET A 395 25.51 13.46 10.05
C MET A 395 26.38 13.46 11.30
N ALA A 396 27.68 13.19 11.17
CA ALA A 396 28.63 13.23 12.29
C ALA A 396 28.70 14.62 12.94
N ASP A 397 28.74 15.68 12.13
CA ASP A 397 28.76 17.06 12.62
C ASP A 397 27.44 17.48 13.29
N ALA A 398 26.30 17.01 12.78
CA ALA A 398 24.99 17.24 13.40
C ALA A 398 24.87 16.52 14.75
N VAL A 399 25.29 15.25 14.83
CA VAL A 399 25.34 14.48 16.08
C VAL A 399 26.24 15.18 17.10
N LYS A 400 27.44 15.62 16.69
CA LYS A 400 28.37 16.35 17.55
C LYS A 400 27.77 17.63 18.13
N ARG A 401 27.00 18.39 17.33
CA ARG A 401 26.33 19.63 17.76
C ARG A 401 25.11 19.39 18.64
N SER A 402 24.52 18.20 18.57
CA SER A 402 23.32 17.85 19.33
C SER A 402 23.65 17.29 20.72
N LEU A 403 24.90 16.91 20.99
CA LEU A 403 25.33 16.51 22.34
C LEU A 403 25.44 17.73 23.27
N PRO A 404 25.19 17.57 24.59
CA PRO A 404 24.96 16.32 25.31
C PRO A 404 23.53 15.78 25.19
N ALA A 405 23.38 14.46 25.36
CA ALA A 405 22.09 13.76 25.42
C ALA A 405 22.10 12.72 26.55
N ASP A 406 20.93 12.38 27.09
CA ASP A 406 20.79 11.30 28.07
C ASP A 406 20.81 9.93 27.39
N ILE A 407 20.25 9.86 26.17
CA ILE A 407 20.21 8.66 25.34
C ILE A 407 20.66 9.03 23.92
N ALA A 408 21.51 8.21 23.32
CA ALA A 408 21.82 8.27 21.90
C ALA A 408 21.51 6.95 21.19
N VAL A 409 20.73 7.01 20.12
CA VAL A 409 20.35 5.86 19.28
C VAL A 409 20.92 6.05 17.87
N MET A 410 22.00 5.32 17.57
CA MET A 410 22.68 5.36 16.29
C MET A 410 22.12 4.29 15.35
N VAL A 411 20.95 4.57 14.75
CA VAL A 411 20.21 3.64 13.88
C VAL A 411 20.30 3.97 12.39
N ALA A 412 20.83 5.14 12.02
CA ALA A 412 21.11 5.45 10.62
C ALA A 412 22.02 4.40 9.97
N ALA A 413 21.73 4.09 8.71
CA ALA A 413 22.62 3.30 7.88
C ALA A 413 23.65 4.25 7.27
N VAL A 414 24.75 4.45 8.00
CA VAL A 414 25.87 5.29 7.55
C VAL A 414 26.74 4.51 6.59
N ALA A 415 27.06 5.08 5.42
CA ALA A 415 27.97 4.45 4.48
C ALA A 415 29.39 4.38 5.06
N ASP A 416 30.03 3.21 5.05
CA ASP A 416 31.39 3.01 5.56
C ASP A 416 32.45 3.75 4.72
N TRP A 417 32.17 3.95 3.42
CA TRP A 417 33.08 4.54 2.45
C TRP A 417 32.45 5.72 1.73
N ARG A 418 33.26 6.73 1.43
CA ARG A 418 32.93 7.85 0.54
C ARG A 418 33.98 7.99 -0.56
N THR A 419 33.69 8.73 -1.61
CA THR A 419 34.73 9.10 -2.58
C THR A 419 35.76 10.03 -1.94
N ALA A 420 37.04 9.81 -2.22
CA ALA A 420 38.13 10.66 -1.74
C ALA A 420 38.00 12.09 -2.27
N ASP A 421 37.62 12.23 -3.55
CA ASP A 421 37.38 13.51 -4.22
C ASP A 421 35.97 13.53 -4.82
N ILE A 422 35.25 14.64 -4.61
CA ILE A 422 33.93 14.88 -5.23
C ILE A 422 34.15 15.68 -6.52
N ALA A 423 33.73 15.15 -7.66
CA ALA A 423 33.84 15.87 -8.92
C ALA A 423 32.90 17.09 -8.93
N LYS A 424 33.40 18.26 -9.38
CA LYS A 424 32.59 19.49 -9.49
C LYS A 424 31.57 19.47 -10.63
N GLU A 425 31.82 18.62 -11.63
CA GLU A 425 30.96 18.44 -12.79
C GLU A 425 30.62 16.97 -12.96
N LYS A 426 29.46 16.70 -13.57
CA LYS A 426 29.03 15.34 -13.89
C LYS A 426 30.11 14.63 -14.69
N LEU A 427 30.60 13.50 -14.17
CA LEU A 427 31.65 12.73 -14.82
C LEU A 427 31.15 12.25 -16.19
N LYS A 428 31.81 12.74 -17.25
CA LYS A 428 31.52 12.39 -18.64
C LYS A 428 32.13 11.03 -18.97
N LYS A 429 31.45 10.26 -19.83
CA LYS A 429 32.03 9.05 -20.42
C LYS A 429 33.25 9.46 -21.27
N ARG A 430 34.45 9.00 -20.90
CA ARG A 430 35.67 9.16 -21.70
C ARG A 430 36.24 7.77 -21.98
N GLY A 431 36.34 7.40 -23.26
CA GLY A 431 36.87 6.09 -23.66
C GLY A 431 35.94 4.91 -23.37
N SER A 432 36.48 3.69 -23.47
CA SER A 432 35.76 2.42 -23.29
C SER A 432 35.66 1.95 -21.83
N ALA A 433 36.45 2.52 -20.90
CA ALA A 433 36.49 2.11 -19.50
C ALA A 433 35.87 3.16 -18.56
N PRO A 434 35.12 2.76 -17.52
CA PRO A 434 34.59 3.68 -16.53
C PRO A 434 35.72 4.31 -15.69
N PRO A 435 35.57 5.57 -15.23
CA PRO A 435 36.54 6.19 -14.33
C PRO A 435 36.59 5.45 -13.00
N ALA A 436 37.81 5.25 -12.47
CA ALA A 436 37.99 4.66 -11.15
C ALA A 436 37.53 5.63 -10.05
N LEU A 437 36.77 5.12 -9.08
CA LEU A 437 36.38 5.86 -7.87
C LEU A 437 37.34 5.49 -6.75
N LEU A 438 38.18 6.44 -6.33
CA LEU A 438 39.00 6.28 -5.14
C LEU A 438 38.13 6.46 -3.91
N LEU A 439 38.13 5.48 -3.01
CA LEU A 439 37.32 5.50 -1.80
C LEU A 439 38.19 5.80 -0.57
N THR A 440 37.59 6.45 0.42
CA THR A 440 38.17 6.70 1.74
C THR A 440 37.11 6.44 2.82
N GLU A 441 37.53 6.06 4.02
CA GLU A 441 36.61 5.69 5.10
C GLU A 441 35.85 6.90 5.66
N ASN A 442 34.58 6.68 5.97
CA ASN A 442 33.75 7.61 6.73
C ASN A 442 33.99 7.53 8.23
N PRO A 443 33.69 8.63 8.97
CA PRO A 443 33.81 8.60 10.41
C PRO A 443 32.82 7.61 11.02
N ASP A 444 33.31 6.83 11.97
CA ASP A 444 32.48 5.96 12.77
C ASP A 444 31.77 6.77 13.86
N ILE A 445 30.54 7.22 13.57
CA ILE A 445 29.75 8.09 14.46
C ILE A 445 29.54 7.42 15.82
N LEU A 446 29.22 6.11 15.84
CA LEU A 446 28.95 5.38 17.08
C LEU A 446 30.21 5.31 17.97
N ALA A 447 31.35 4.90 17.42
CA ALA A 447 32.60 4.84 18.20
C ALA A 447 33.11 6.24 18.59
N THR A 448 32.88 7.24 17.73
CA THR A 448 33.22 8.63 18.03
C THR A 448 32.42 9.11 19.23
N VAL A 449 31.10 8.91 19.28
CA VAL A 449 30.27 9.27 20.44
C VAL A 449 30.68 8.46 21.68
N ALA A 450 30.96 7.15 21.53
CA ALA A 450 31.36 6.28 22.64
C ALA A 450 32.66 6.69 23.35
N SER A 451 33.56 7.36 22.63
CA SER A 451 34.87 7.81 23.15
C SER A 451 34.85 9.22 23.72
N ARG A 452 33.72 9.93 23.65
CA ARG A 452 33.60 11.29 24.16
C ARG A 452 33.54 11.35 25.69
N PRO A 453 34.09 12.40 26.31
CA PRO A 453 33.97 12.61 27.75
C PRO A 453 32.53 12.91 28.19
N ASP A 454 31.74 13.55 27.31
CA ASP A 454 30.32 13.88 27.50
C ASP A 454 29.42 12.87 26.77
N ARG A 455 29.86 11.62 26.64
CA ARG A 455 29.03 10.57 26.01
C ARG A 455 27.72 10.40 26.78
N PRO A 456 26.62 10.07 26.09
CA PRO A 456 25.36 9.75 26.74
C PRO A 456 25.51 8.57 27.71
N PRO A 457 24.82 8.61 28.87
CA PRO A 457 24.72 7.48 29.79
C PRO A 457 24.25 6.18 29.12
N LEU A 458 23.34 6.30 28.13
CA LEU A 458 22.89 5.17 27.32
C LEU A 458 23.19 5.41 25.83
N LEU A 459 24.14 4.66 25.29
CA LEU A 459 24.52 4.68 23.89
C LEU A 459 24.15 3.36 23.20
N ILE A 460 23.25 3.44 22.24
CA ILE A 460 22.70 2.30 21.50
C ILE A 460 23.15 2.39 20.04
N GLY A 461 23.68 1.28 19.51
CA GLY A 461 23.94 1.11 18.09
C GLY A 461 23.02 0.08 17.44
N PHE A 462 22.95 0.09 16.11
CA PHE A 462 22.25 -0.93 15.35
C PHE A 462 23.20 -1.78 14.50
N ALA A 463 22.81 -3.02 14.24
CA ALA A 463 23.52 -3.95 13.37
C ALA A 463 22.53 -4.70 12.48
N ALA A 464 22.77 -4.65 11.17
CA ALA A 464 22.08 -5.49 10.21
C ALA A 464 23.05 -6.61 9.82
N GLU A 465 22.71 -7.85 10.12
CA GLU A 465 23.57 -9.02 9.88
C GLU A 465 22.79 -10.06 9.07
N THR A 466 23.47 -10.85 8.26
CA THR A 466 22.83 -11.93 7.45
C THR A 466 23.08 -13.32 8.01
N GLU A 467 24.07 -13.44 8.91
CA GLU A 467 24.47 -14.69 9.55
C GLU A 467 25.04 -14.37 10.93
N ASN A 468 25.00 -15.33 11.86
CA ASN A 468 25.60 -15.22 13.19
C ASN A 468 25.23 -13.92 13.95
N VAL A 469 24.00 -13.42 13.76
CA VAL A 469 23.52 -12.09 14.17
C VAL A 469 23.91 -11.71 15.60
N ILE A 470 23.65 -12.60 16.57
CA ILE A 470 23.92 -12.35 18.00
C ILE A 470 25.42 -12.24 18.28
N GLN A 471 26.24 -13.09 17.65
CA GLN A 471 27.68 -13.10 17.88
C GLN A 471 28.34 -11.84 17.32
N HIS A 472 28.01 -11.48 16.08
CA HIS A 472 28.49 -10.24 15.45
C HIS A 472 28.04 -9.00 16.24
N ALA A 473 26.81 -9.01 16.76
CA ALA A 473 26.30 -7.93 17.60
C ALA A 473 27.09 -7.77 18.92
N LYS A 474 27.43 -8.88 19.59
CA LYS A 474 28.28 -8.87 20.80
C LYS A 474 29.66 -8.30 20.52
N GLU A 475 30.28 -8.70 19.41
CA GLU A 475 31.58 -8.21 18.98
C GLU A 475 31.54 -6.72 18.60
N LYS A 476 30.52 -6.31 17.83
CA LYS A 476 30.30 -4.92 17.44
C LYS A 476 30.10 -4.03 18.66
N ARG A 477 29.32 -4.47 19.66
CA ARG A 477 29.12 -3.71 20.90
C ARG A 477 30.46 -3.41 21.58
N LYS A 478 31.27 -4.45 21.84
CA LYS A 478 32.57 -4.31 22.51
C LYS A 478 33.52 -3.42 21.70
N ARG A 479 33.61 -3.66 20.40
CA ARG A 479 34.51 -2.93 19.49
C ARG A 479 34.14 -1.45 19.34
N LYS A 480 32.85 -1.12 19.32
CA LYS A 480 32.36 0.26 19.15
C LYS A 480 32.15 1.00 20.46
N GLY A 481 32.28 0.33 21.61
CA GLY A 481 32.08 0.92 22.93
C GLY A 481 30.64 1.32 23.23
N ALA A 482 29.67 0.73 22.52
CA ALA A 482 28.24 0.94 22.76
C ALA A 482 27.78 0.19 24.01
N ASP A 483 26.75 0.69 24.68
CA ASP A 483 26.16 -0.03 25.80
C ASP A 483 25.28 -1.17 25.28
N TRP A 484 24.52 -0.89 24.20
CA TRP A 484 23.57 -1.81 23.60
C TRP A 484 23.82 -1.90 22.08
N ILE A 485 23.63 -3.09 21.51
CA ILE A 485 23.48 -3.25 20.06
C ILE A 485 22.14 -3.91 19.79
N ILE A 486 21.31 -3.26 18.96
CA ILE A 486 20.08 -3.82 18.43
C ILE A 486 20.41 -4.45 17.09
N ALA A 487 20.35 -5.77 17.02
CA ALA A 487 20.73 -6.53 15.84
C ALA A 487 19.52 -7.12 15.16
N ASN A 488 19.42 -6.98 13.85
CA ASN A 488 18.36 -7.54 13.04
C ASN A 488 18.93 -8.41 11.91
N ASP A 489 18.27 -9.53 11.64
CA ASP A 489 18.59 -10.38 10.50
C ASP A 489 18.09 -9.72 9.21
N VAL A 490 18.98 -9.54 8.24
CA VAL A 490 18.67 -8.97 6.91
C VAL A 490 18.96 -9.93 5.77
N SER A 491 19.08 -11.24 6.04
CA SER A 491 19.25 -12.27 5.01
C SER A 491 18.03 -12.43 4.08
N GLY A 492 16.86 -11.90 4.47
CA GLY A 492 15.65 -11.75 3.64
C GLY A 492 15.43 -10.34 3.05
N ASP A 493 14.20 -10.02 2.60
CA ASP A 493 13.84 -8.72 1.99
C ASP A 493 13.63 -7.58 3.04
N VAL A 494 14.48 -7.53 4.07
CA VAL A 494 14.21 -6.79 5.33
C VAL A 494 14.83 -5.38 5.34
N MET A 495 15.58 -4.99 4.30
CA MET A 495 16.08 -3.62 4.13
C MET A 495 14.97 -2.68 3.64
N GLY A 496 13.88 -2.54 4.42
CA GLY A 496 12.74 -1.70 4.07
C GLY A 496 11.38 -2.13 4.62
N GLY A 497 11.22 -3.40 5.00
CA GLY A 497 9.96 -4.02 5.45
C GLY A 497 9.33 -3.37 6.70
N ASP A 498 8.06 -3.67 6.98
CA ASP A 498 7.34 -3.05 8.11
C ASP A 498 7.48 -3.84 9.42
N ALA A 499 7.94 -5.10 9.36
CA ALA A 499 8.21 -5.95 10.51
C ALA A 499 9.70 -6.31 10.61
N ASN A 500 10.18 -6.52 11.84
CA ASN A 500 11.56 -6.88 12.15
C ASN A 500 11.59 -7.86 13.32
N ALA A 501 12.33 -8.96 13.18
CA ALA A 501 12.85 -9.70 14.33
C ALA A 501 14.15 -9.02 14.81
N VAL A 502 14.24 -8.71 16.10
CA VAL A 502 15.40 -8.00 16.66
C VAL A 502 15.96 -8.67 17.91
N HIS A 503 17.28 -8.64 18.03
CA HIS A 503 18.02 -9.09 19.20
C HIS A 503 18.65 -7.88 19.88
N ILE A 504 18.28 -7.64 21.13
CA ILE A 504 18.83 -6.58 21.98
C ILE A 504 20.00 -7.19 22.76
N VAL A 505 21.21 -6.75 22.47
CA VAL A 505 22.44 -7.25 23.09
C VAL A 505 22.97 -6.22 24.08
N ARG A 506 22.85 -6.52 25.38
CA ARG A 506 23.27 -5.65 26.51
C ARG A 506 24.18 -6.43 27.46
N GLY A 507 25.46 -6.06 27.56
CA GLY A 507 26.39 -6.82 28.41
C GLY A 507 26.49 -8.30 27.98
N ASP A 508 26.35 -9.25 28.89
CA ASP A 508 26.31 -10.68 28.48
C ASP A 508 24.90 -11.18 28.16
N ASP A 509 23.89 -10.32 28.37
CA ASP A 509 22.47 -10.59 28.17
C ASP A 509 22.03 -10.36 26.71
N VAL A 510 21.10 -11.19 26.25
CA VAL A 510 20.52 -11.13 24.90
C VAL A 510 19.02 -11.34 25.02
N ILE A 511 18.26 -10.30 24.66
CA ILE A 511 16.80 -10.37 24.63
C ILE A 511 16.38 -10.43 23.17
N SER A 512 15.70 -11.50 22.79
CA SER A 512 15.21 -11.68 21.42
C SER A 512 13.73 -11.34 21.37
N LEU A 513 13.36 -10.41 20.50
CA LEU A 513 11.98 -10.08 20.20
C LEU A 513 11.53 -10.86 18.96
N PRO A 514 10.31 -11.43 18.94
CA PRO A 514 9.77 -12.05 17.73
C PRO A 514 9.62 -11.02 16.62
N GLU A 515 9.37 -11.50 15.40
CA GLU A 515 9.04 -10.61 14.29
C GLU A 515 7.78 -9.81 14.63
N MET A 516 7.90 -8.49 14.60
CA MET A 516 6.82 -7.57 14.94
C MET A 516 6.99 -6.25 14.20
N PRO A 517 5.93 -5.42 14.10
CA PRO A 517 6.01 -4.11 13.47
C PRO A 517 7.13 -3.23 14.04
N LYS A 518 7.77 -2.41 13.19
CA LYS A 518 8.84 -1.49 13.61
C LYS A 518 8.43 -0.52 14.72
N GLU A 519 7.15 -0.16 14.76
CA GLU A 519 6.55 0.69 15.80
C GLU A 519 6.47 -0.03 17.15
N ASP A 520 6.15 -1.32 17.16
CA ASP A 520 6.16 -2.14 18.37
C ASP A 520 7.58 -2.38 18.86
N VAL A 521 8.52 -2.67 17.95
CA VAL A 521 9.95 -2.71 18.29
C VAL A 521 10.37 -1.38 18.94
N ALA A 522 10.01 -0.25 18.33
CA ALA A 522 10.35 1.07 18.85
C ALA A 522 9.75 1.33 20.24
N ARG A 523 8.49 0.96 20.47
CA ARG A 523 7.83 1.09 21.77
C ARG A 523 8.53 0.26 22.84
N ILE A 524 8.80 -1.02 22.58
CA ILE A 524 9.51 -1.91 23.50
C ILE A 524 10.93 -1.39 23.78
N LEU A 525 11.63 -0.87 22.77
CA LEU A 525 12.94 -0.27 22.96
C LEU A 525 12.87 0.94 23.90
N VAL A 526 11.93 1.86 23.69
CA VAL A 526 11.76 3.07 24.52
C VAL A 526 11.34 2.74 25.96
N GLU A 527 10.44 1.77 26.15
CA GLU A 527 10.11 1.24 27.48
C GLU A 527 11.39 0.77 28.20
N ARG A 528 12.23 -0.01 27.51
CA ARG A 528 13.50 -0.49 28.06
C ARG A 528 14.55 0.60 28.27
N PHE A 529 14.55 1.67 27.46
CA PHE A 529 15.46 2.81 27.69
C PHE A 529 15.16 3.48 29.03
N THR A 530 13.88 3.57 29.39
CA THR A 530 13.44 4.10 30.68
C THR A 530 14.02 3.28 31.82
N ASP A 531 13.86 1.96 31.78
CA ASP A 531 14.38 1.04 32.80
C ASP A 531 15.91 1.11 32.97
N ALA A 532 16.63 1.56 31.95
CA ALA A 532 18.09 1.67 31.97
C ALA A 532 18.60 3.00 32.52
N LEU A 533 17.74 4.03 32.62
CA LEU A 533 18.08 5.36 33.14
C LEU A 533 17.66 5.59 34.59
N VAL A 534 16.81 4.71 35.14
CA VAL A 534 16.43 4.65 36.57
C VAL A 534 17.50 3.87 37.33
#